data_AF-A0A133MTP7-F1
#
_entry.id   AF-A0A133MTP7-F1
#
_cell.length_a   1.000
_cell.length_b   1.000
_cell.length_c   1.000
_cell.angle_alpha   90.00
_cell.angle_beta   90.00
_cell.angle_gamma   90.00
#
_symmetry.space_group_name_H-M   'P 1'
#
loop_
_entity.id
_entity.type
_entity.pdbx_description
1 polymer ?
#
loop_
_entity_poly.entity_id
_entity_poly.type
_entity_poly.pdbx_seq_one_letter_code
_entity_poly.pdbx_strand_id
1 'polypeptide(L)'
;GPYELHDFFLYHFIKHGSSPERILFLAKEAFKNDYDEETIKKWLDKFIRRFFTQQFKRSALPDGPKVGSISLSPRGDWRMPSDAVYNDFLI
;
A
#
# COMPACT_ATOMS: atom_id res chain seq x y z
N GLY A 1 -3.16 8.35 -7.54
CA GLY A 1 -2.25 8.42 -8.68
C GLY A 1 -2.59 7.29 -9.60
N PRO A 2 -1.63 6.83 -10.38
CA PRO A 2 -1.78 5.66 -11.23
C PRO A 2 -2.15 4.43 -10.39
N TYR A 3 -3.14 3.65 -10.84
CA TYR A 3 -3.64 2.49 -10.09
C TYR A 3 -2.62 1.36 -10.11
N GLU A 4 -1.93 1.17 -11.22
CA GLU A 4 -0.86 0.18 -11.39
C GLU A 4 0.26 0.34 -10.35
N LEU A 5 0.64 1.59 -10.01
CA LEU A 5 1.60 1.85 -8.94
C LEU A 5 0.99 1.53 -7.58
N HIS A 6 -0.22 2.00 -7.30
CA HIS A 6 -0.87 1.77 -6.00
C HIS A 6 -1.15 0.29 -5.73
N ASP A 7 -1.55 -0.46 -6.74
CA ASP A 7 -1.82 -1.89 -6.65
C ASP A 7 -0.50 -2.67 -6.47
N PHE A 8 0.58 -2.26 -7.16
CA PHE A 8 1.92 -2.79 -6.94
C PHE A 8 2.38 -2.56 -5.51
N PHE A 9 2.26 -1.34 -5.00
CA PHE A 9 2.62 -1.00 -3.62
C PHE A 9 1.79 -1.80 -2.62
N LEU A 10 0.47 -1.87 -2.81
CA LEU A 10 -0.44 -2.61 -1.96
C LEU A 10 -0.08 -4.10 -1.90
N TYR A 11 0.19 -4.70 -3.05
CA TYR A 11 0.58 -6.10 -3.14
C TYR A 11 1.86 -6.35 -2.34
N HIS A 12 2.94 -5.60 -2.59
CA HIS A 12 4.20 -5.82 -1.90
C HIS A 12 4.17 -5.46 -0.41
N PHE A 13 3.38 -4.46 -0.03
CA PHE A 13 3.20 -4.07 1.36
C PHE A 13 2.46 -5.14 2.15
N ILE A 14 1.33 -5.64 1.65
CA ILE A 14 0.50 -6.60 2.39
C ILE A 14 0.96 -8.04 2.22
N LYS A 15 1.23 -8.48 0.99
CA LYS A 15 1.56 -9.88 0.73
C LYS A 15 2.93 -10.26 1.28
N HIS A 16 3.87 -9.32 1.24
CA HIS A 16 5.27 -9.59 1.56
C HIS A 16 5.78 -8.81 2.78
N GLY A 17 5.00 -7.89 3.36
CA GLY A 17 5.48 -7.04 4.46
C GLY A 17 6.70 -6.21 4.06
N SER A 18 6.81 -5.84 2.78
CA SER A 18 8.00 -5.17 2.27
C SER A 18 8.12 -3.76 2.84
N SER A 19 9.34 -3.35 3.19
CA SER A 19 9.60 -1.97 3.59
C SER A 19 9.40 -1.00 2.40
N PRO A 20 9.12 0.27 2.67
CA PRO A 20 8.97 1.28 1.63
C PRO A 20 10.17 1.34 0.66
N GLU A 21 11.40 1.22 1.17
CA GLU A 21 12.63 1.25 0.36
C GLU A 21 12.70 0.06 -0.59
N ARG A 22 12.31 -1.13 -0.11
CA ARG A 22 12.23 -2.33 -0.95
C ARG A 22 11.16 -2.18 -2.03
N ILE A 23 10.00 -1.60 -1.68
CA ILE A 23 8.92 -1.36 -2.65
C ILE A 23 9.39 -0.38 -3.72
N LEU A 24 10.03 0.72 -3.32
CA LEU A 24 10.58 1.71 -4.24
C LEU A 24 11.61 1.08 -5.19
N PHE A 25 12.56 0.30 -4.66
CA PHE A 25 13.55 -0.41 -5.47
C PHE A 25 12.90 -1.32 -6.53
N LEU A 26 11.93 -2.13 -6.12
CA LEU A 26 11.22 -3.04 -7.04
C LEU A 26 10.39 -2.27 -8.08
N ALA A 27 9.71 -1.21 -7.67
CA ALA A 27 8.88 -0.40 -8.56
C ALA A 27 9.72 0.33 -9.60
N LYS A 28 10.90 0.85 -9.22
CA LYS A 28 11.84 1.48 -10.16
C LYS A 28 12.22 0.53 -11.28
N GLU A 29 12.51 -0.73 -10.98
CA GLU A 29 12.87 -1.70 -12.03
C GLU A 29 11.65 -2.11 -12.86
N ALA A 30 10.50 -2.36 -12.21
CA ALA A 30 9.28 -2.80 -12.89
C ALA A 30 8.70 -1.75 -13.85
N PHE A 31 8.83 -0.47 -13.50
CA PHE A 31 8.20 0.65 -14.23
C PHE A 31 9.22 1.63 -14.85
N LYS A 32 10.49 1.23 -15.02
CA LYS A 32 11.58 2.10 -15.50
C LYS A 32 11.32 2.81 -16.84
N ASN A 33 10.46 2.24 -17.68
CA ASN A 33 10.12 2.79 -18.99
C ASN A 33 8.88 3.70 -18.97
N ASP A 34 8.09 3.62 -17.90
CA ASP A 34 6.78 4.28 -17.79
C ASP A 34 6.82 5.48 -16.84
N TYR A 35 7.65 5.41 -15.79
CA TYR A 35 7.73 6.42 -14.74
C TYR A 35 9.18 6.72 -14.32
N ASP A 36 9.44 8.00 -14.03
CA ASP A 36 10.65 8.43 -13.36
C ASP A 36 10.62 8.11 -11.86
N GLU A 37 11.80 8.04 -11.25
CA GLU A 37 11.95 7.69 -9.83
C GLU A 37 11.22 8.66 -8.88
N GLU A 38 11.22 9.96 -9.19
CA GLU A 38 10.57 10.98 -8.36
C GLU A 38 9.05 10.77 -8.36
N THR A 39 8.46 10.47 -9.52
CA THR A 39 7.05 10.12 -9.65
C THR A 39 6.70 8.88 -8.83
N ILE A 40 7.49 7.81 -8.91
CA ILE A 40 7.24 6.58 -8.13
C ILE A 40 7.30 6.88 -6.63
N LYS A 41 8.36 7.58 -6.17
CA LYS A 41 8.53 7.96 -4.76
C LYS A 41 7.34 8.79 -4.26
N LYS A 42 6.95 9.81 -5.01
CA LYS A 42 5.80 10.68 -4.68
C LYS A 42 4.51 9.89 -4.48
N TRP A 43 4.24 8.91 -5.34
CA TRP A 43 3.03 8.10 -5.21
C TRP A 43 3.13 7.03 -4.13
N LEU A 44 4.32 6.51 -3.85
CA LEU A 44 4.55 5.62 -2.72
C LEU A 44 4.34 6.33 -1.38
N ASP A 45 4.87 7.54 -1.20
CA ASP A 45 4.61 8.35 -0.01
C ASP A 45 3.11 8.63 0.16
N LYS A 46 2.43 8.98 -0.95
CA LYS A 46 0.98 9.22 -0.92
C LYS A 46 0.20 7.94 -0.64
N PHE A 47 0.68 6.78 -1.09
CA PHE A 47 0.12 5.48 -0.74
C PHE A 47 0.24 5.22 0.75
N ILE A 48 1.45 5.29 1.33
CA ILE A 48 1.69 5.06 2.75
C ILE A 48 0.83 5.99 3.62
N ARG A 49 0.88 7.30 3.35
CA ARG A 49 0.07 8.30 4.08
C ARG A 49 -1.42 7.95 4.07
N ARG A 50 -1.99 7.67 2.90
CA ARG A 50 -3.43 7.35 2.78
C ARG A 50 -3.76 5.98 3.34
N PHE A 51 -2.89 5.00 3.16
CA PHE A 51 -3.13 3.64 3.59
C PHE A 51 -3.28 3.56 5.12
N PHE A 52 -2.43 4.28 5.85
CA PHE A 52 -2.51 4.41 7.31
C PHE A 52 -3.68 5.30 7.76
N THR A 53 -3.74 6.54 7.30
CA THR A 53 -4.74 7.52 7.78
C THR A 53 -6.19 7.15 7.46
N GLN A 54 -6.42 6.29 6.47
CA GLN A 54 -7.77 5.84 6.08
C GLN A 54 -8.13 4.47 6.67
N GLN A 55 -7.34 3.93 7.60
CA GLN A 55 -7.61 2.63 8.19
C GLN A 55 -8.93 2.56 8.94
N PHE A 56 -9.37 3.66 9.56
CA PHE A 56 -10.67 3.72 10.25
C PHE A 56 -11.86 3.37 9.32
N LYS A 57 -11.75 3.68 8.02
CA LYS A 57 -12.77 3.33 7.02
C LYS A 57 -12.83 1.82 6.78
N ARG A 58 -11.71 1.11 7.00
CA ARG A 58 -11.62 -0.33 6.83
C ARG A 58 -12.15 -1.10 8.03
N SER A 59 -12.03 -0.51 9.23
CA SER A 59 -12.47 -1.13 10.48
C SER A 59 -13.97 -1.46 10.52
N ALA A 60 -14.80 -0.75 9.76
CA ALA A 60 -16.25 -0.95 9.66
C ALA A 60 -16.72 -1.38 8.26
N LEU A 61 -15.88 -2.11 7.50
CA LEU A 61 -16.26 -2.59 6.17
C LEU A 61 -17.42 -3.60 6.22
N PRO A 62 -18.40 -3.50 5.30
CA PRO A 62 -19.45 -4.49 5.15
C PRO A 62 -18.88 -5.84 4.69
N ASP A 63 -19.71 -6.87 4.74
CA ASP A 63 -19.33 -8.23 4.36
C ASP A 63 -19.08 -8.32 2.85
N GLY A 64 -18.06 -9.08 2.48
CA GLY A 64 -17.73 -9.35 1.09
C GLY A 64 -16.77 -10.54 0.99
N PRO A 65 -16.91 -11.40 -0.05
CA PRO A 65 -16.01 -12.52 -0.23
C PRO A 65 -14.61 -12.01 -0.61
N LYS A 66 -13.58 -12.65 -0.06
CA LYS A 66 -12.19 -12.43 -0.49
C LYS A 66 -12.04 -12.91 -1.94
N VAL A 67 -11.45 -12.06 -2.78
CA VAL A 67 -11.06 -12.40 -4.16
C VAL A 67 -9.55 -12.17 -4.30
N GLY A 68 -8.84 -13.14 -4.88
CA GLY A 68 -7.40 -13.09 -5.04
C GLY A 68 -6.61 -13.51 -3.79
N SER A 69 -5.35 -13.09 -3.70
CA SER A 69 -4.42 -13.56 -2.67
C SER A 69 -4.44 -12.76 -1.36
N ILE A 70 -4.89 -11.49 -1.41
CA ILE A 70 -4.95 -10.56 -0.27
C ILE A 70 -6.34 -9.92 -0.13
N SER A 71 -6.71 -9.52 1.10
CA SER A 71 -7.93 -8.81 1.44
C SER A 71 -7.65 -7.71 2.47
N LEU A 72 -8.45 -6.65 2.45
CA LEU A 72 -8.37 -5.52 3.39
C LEU A 72 -9.40 -5.59 4.52
N SER A 73 -10.13 -6.69 4.63
CA SER A 73 -11.09 -6.88 5.71
C SER A 73 -10.37 -6.95 7.06
N PRO A 74 -10.80 -6.18 8.08
CA PRO A 74 -10.28 -6.27 9.45
C PRO A 74 -10.54 -7.64 10.09
N ARG A 75 -11.46 -8.41 9.50
CA ARG A 75 -11.85 -9.76 9.93
C ARG A 75 -11.06 -10.86 9.22
N GLY A 76 -10.26 -10.50 8.22
CA GLY A 76 -9.47 -11.41 7.41
C GLY A 76 -7.97 -11.10 7.49
N ASP A 77 -7.38 -10.82 6.34
CA ASP A 77 -5.92 -10.75 6.17
C ASP A 77 -5.26 -9.49 6.75
N TRP A 78 -6.01 -8.39 6.96
CA TRP A 78 -5.42 -7.09 7.34
C TRP A 78 -5.92 -6.57 8.68
N ARG A 79 -5.04 -6.55 9.70
CA ARG A 79 -5.35 -6.03 11.03
C ARG A 79 -4.36 -4.93 11.40
N MET A 80 -4.82 -3.69 11.39
CA MET A 80 -4.03 -2.52 11.76
C MET A 80 -4.88 -1.57 12.62
N PRO A 81 -4.30 -0.98 13.68
CA PRO A 81 -4.97 0.05 14.48
C PRO A 81 -5.36 1.25 13.61
N SER A 82 -6.51 1.87 13.93
CA SER A 82 -7.04 2.99 13.13
C SER A 82 -6.28 4.31 13.33
N ASP A 83 -5.52 4.37 14.41
CA ASP A 83 -4.68 5.47 14.89
C ASP A 83 -3.18 5.25 14.62
N ALA A 84 -2.83 4.26 13.78
CA ALA A 84 -1.45 4.02 13.35
C ALA A 84 -0.83 5.26 12.68
N VAL A 85 0.39 5.61 13.08
CA VAL A 85 1.15 6.74 12.53
C VAL A 85 2.01 6.26 11.36
N TYR A 86 2.05 7.04 10.28
CA TYR A 86 2.73 6.68 9.03
C TYR A 86 4.17 7.19 8.92
N ASN A 87 4.60 8.06 9.84
CA ASN A 87 5.88 8.78 9.74
C ASN A 87 7.08 7.84 9.63
N ASP A 88 7.05 6.71 10.34
CA ASP A 88 8.13 5.72 10.36
C ASP A 88 8.23 4.91 9.06
N PHE A 89 7.30 5.10 8.11
CA PHE A 89 7.21 4.38 6.85
C PHE A 89 7.40 5.30 5.62
N LEU A 90 7.85 6.54 5.81
CA LEU A 90 8.15 7.47 4.71
C LEU A 90 9.62 7.38 4.29
N ILE A 91 9.91 7.68 3.02
CA ILE A 91 11.24 7.64 2.39
C ILE A 91 11.72 9.06 2.04
#